data_AF-X0TVP6-F1
#
_entry.id   AF-X0TVP6-F1
#
_cell.length_a   1.000
_cell.length_b   1.000
_cell.length_c   1.000
_cell.angle_alpha   90.00
_cell.angle_beta   90.00
_cell.angle_gamma   90.00
#
_symmetry.space_group_name_H-M   'P 1'
#
loop_
_entity.id
_entity.type
_entity.pdbx_description
1 polymer ?
#
loop_
_entity_poly.entity_id
_entity_poly.type
_entity_poly.pdbx_seq_one_letter_code
_entity_poly.pdbx_strand_id
1 'polypeptide(L)'
;GLRKTKKYRLAERIGKLNKLGTVKIIFSRRKGESKHIAIVTDDLRASMRSAVADYLKRWSIEMLIKDEKQHLGLGDYRVLRYRAVVRHLRLVDCAYACLTHVGIKAYRAQGQNKSKKVLRLEPISKLKDRMRRIVWQENVQDVIKHSHEKPVIRRLEKLLAA
;
A
#
# COMPACT_ATOMS: atom_id res chain seq x y z
N GLY A 1 2.45 -1.80 10.64
CA GLY A 1 1.79 -2.59 11.70
C GLY A 1 2.76 -2.86 12.86
N LEU A 2 2.25 -2.89 14.09
CA LEU A 2 3.02 -3.13 15.33
C LEU A 2 4.07 -4.25 15.16
N ARG A 3 5.36 -3.90 15.24
CA ARG A 3 6.43 -4.91 15.31
C ARG A 3 6.25 -5.67 16.62
N LYS A 4 6.12 -7.02 16.54
CA LYS A 4 6.01 -7.94 17.69
C LYS A 4 7.07 -7.73 18.79
N THR A 5 8.18 -7.07 18.48
CA THR A 5 9.35 -6.91 19.34
C THR A 5 9.43 -5.59 20.12
N LYS A 6 8.56 -4.60 19.88
CA LYS A 6 8.64 -3.30 20.57
C LYS A 6 7.66 -3.22 21.74
N LYS A 7 8.18 -3.16 22.98
CA LYS A 7 7.40 -2.91 24.21
C LYS A 7 7.02 -1.42 24.28
N TYR A 8 5.75 -1.13 24.52
CA TYR A 8 5.22 0.23 24.69
C TYR A 8 4.84 0.48 26.15
N ARG A 9 5.08 1.69 26.64
CA ARG A 9 4.47 2.22 27.87
C ARG A 9 3.29 3.07 27.47
N LEU A 10 2.11 2.77 28.01
CA LEU A 10 0.85 3.42 27.67
C LEU A 10 0.22 3.98 28.93
N ALA A 11 -0.38 5.15 28.81
CA ALA A 11 -1.26 5.75 29.80
C ALA A 11 -2.44 6.42 29.06
N GLU A 12 -3.61 6.47 29.68
CA GLU A 12 -4.77 7.16 29.11
C GLU A 12 -5.42 8.11 30.10
N ARG A 13 -6.10 9.11 29.57
CA ARG A 13 -6.94 10.03 30.33
C ARG A 13 -8.14 10.45 29.48
N ILE A 14 -9.32 10.43 30.08
CA ILE A 14 -10.52 11.03 29.49
C ILE A 14 -10.62 12.45 30.03
N GLY A 15 -10.88 13.41 29.14
CA GLY A 15 -11.00 14.81 29.50
C GLY A 15 -11.70 15.62 28.42
N LYS A 16 -11.93 16.91 28.70
CA LYS A 16 -12.52 17.85 27.77
C LYS A 16 -11.43 18.67 27.11
N LEU A 17 -11.39 18.68 25.78
CA LEU A 17 -10.48 19.51 24.99
C LEU A 17 -11.27 20.64 24.33
N ASN A 18 -10.71 21.85 24.32
CA ASN A 18 -11.34 23.00 23.67
C ASN A 18 -11.61 22.69 22.19
N LYS A 19 -12.82 23.00 21.72
CA LYS A 19 -13.33 22.76 20.36
C LYS A 19 -13.56 21.29 19.95
N LEU A 20 -13.03 20.30 20.66
CA LEU A 20 -13.24 18.87 20.36
C LEU A 20 -14.21 18.18 21.33
N GLY A 21 -14.50 18.80 22.47
CA GLY A 21 -15.40 18.21 23.47
C GLY A 21 -14.72 17.11 24.29
N THR A 22 -15.50 16.12 24.70
CA THR A 22 -15.00 15.00 25.52
C THR A 22 -14.22 14.03 24.64
N VAL A 23 -12.95 13.82 24.98
CA VAL A 23 -12.02 12.97 24.23
C VAL A 23 -11.24 12.07 25.17
N LYS A 24 -10.73 10.96 24.64
CA LYS A 24 -9.71 10.13 25.28
C LYS A 24 -8.35 10.48 24.70
N ILE A 25 -7.40 10.80 25.57
CA ILE A 25 -6.00 11.03 25.22
C ILE A 25 -5.18 9.83 25.69
N ILE A 26 -4.41 9.26 24.77
CA ILE A 26 -3.54 8.11 25.02
C ILE A 26 -2.10 8.55 24.82
N PHE A 27 -1.31 8.48 25.88
CA PHE A 27 0.12 8.72 25.85
C PHE A 27 0.85 7.42 25.57
N SER A 28 1.60 7.39 24.48
CA SER A 28 2.40 6.24 24.06
C SER A 28 3.88 6.59 24.05
N ARG A 29 4.70 5.73 24.65
CA ARG A 29 6.16 5.80 24.55
C ARG A 29 6.73 4.43 24.23
N ARG A 30 7.63 4.38 23.24
CA ARG A 30 8.39 3.17 22.92
C ARG A 30 9.53 3.00 23.91
N LYS A 31 9.80 1.75 24.32
CA LYS A 31 10.97 1.44 25.16
C LYS A 31 12.25 1.85 24.42
N GLY A 32 13.07 2.69 25.06
CA GLY A 32 14.31 3.23 24.48
C GLY A 32 14.15 4.59 23.78
N GLU A 33 12.92 5.10 23.62
CA GLU A 33 12.67 6.45 23.10
C GLU A 33 12.33 7.40 24.28
N SER A 34 12.83 8.63 24.22
CA SER A 34 12.57 9.68 25.22
C SER A 34 11.26 10.43 24.96
N LYS A 35 10.88 10.56 23.68
CA LYS A 35 9.68 11.29 23.26
C LYS A 35 8.41 10.50 23.54
N HIS A 36 7.40 11.21 24.06
CA HIS A 36 6.04 10.70 24.22
C HIS A 36 5.21 11.17 23.02
N ILE A 37 4.32 10.31 22.54
CA ILE A 37 3.31 10.66 21.53
C ILE A 37 1.96 10.67 22.22
N ALA A 38 1.22 11.77 22.10
CA ALA A 38 -0.16 11.86 22.52
C ALA A 38 -1.08 11.57 21.33
N ILE A 39 -1.95 10.57 21.47
CA ILE A 39 -2.96 10.20 20.48
C ILE A 39 -4.31 10.64 21.07
N VAL A 40 -5.10 11.38 20.31
CA VAL A 40 -6.44 11.84 20.72
C VAL A 40 -7.47 11.07 19.92
N THR A 41 -8.49 10.55 20.59
CA THR A 41 -9.63 9.87 19.96
C THR A 41 -10.94 10.27 20.63
N ASP A 42 -11.98 10.37 19.83
CA ASP A 42 -13.38 10.51 20.23
C ASP A 42 -14.02 9.17 20.63
N ASP A 43 -13.40 8.03 20.28
CA ASP A 43 -13.80 6.71 20.77
C ASP A 43 -13.36 6.51 22.23
N LEU A 44 -14.23 6.89 23.15
CA LEU A 44 -14.02 6.73 24.59
C LEU A 44 -13.97 5.26 25.04
N ARG A 45 -14.45 4.31 24.21
CA ARG A 45 -14.48 2.88 24.53
C ARG A 45 -13.27 2.14 23.99
N ALA A 46 -12.53 2.73 23.04
CA ALA A 46 -11.30 2.15 22.53
C ALA A 46 -10.32 1.85 23.66
N SER A 47 -9.79 0.62 23.66
CA SER A 47 -8.67 0.28 24.53
C SER A 47 -7.40 1.02 24.10
N MET A 48 -6.50 1.34 25.03
CA MET A 48 -5.19 1.92 24.68
C MET A 48 -4.46 1.13 23.59
N ARG A 49 -4.55 -0.21 23.62
CA ARG A 49 -3.89 -1.08 22.64
C ARG A 49 -4.49 -0.96 21.25
N SER A 50 -5.82 -0.97 21.14
CA SER A 50 -6.50 -0.85 19.84
C SER A 50 -6.24 0.51 19.22
N ALA A 51 -6.44 1.60 19.98
CA ALA A 51 -6.19 2.95 19.49
C ALA A 51 -4.73 3.18 19.03
N VAL A 52 -3.74 2.65 19.77
CA VAL A 52 -2.33 2.69 19.33
C VAL A 52 -2.11 1.82 18.09
N ALA A 53 -2.72 0.63 18.02
CA ALA A 53 -2.62 -0.23 16.85
C ALA A 53 -3.20 0.41 15.59
N ASP A 54 -4.33 1.11 15.73
CA ASP A 54 -5.01 1.85 14.66
C ASP A 54 -4.18 3.07 14.23
N TYR A 55 -3.66 3.85 15.18
CA TYR A 55 -2.75 4.94 14.88
C TYR A 55 -1.51 4.47 14.09
N LEU A 56 -0.98 3.30 14.41
CA LEU A 56 0.16 2.73 13.68
C LEU A 56 -0.16 2.26 12.26
N LYS A 57 -1.43 2.19 11.87
CA LYS A 57 -1.82 2.01 10.46
C LYS A 57 -1.52 3.27 9.65
N ARG A 58 -1.47 4.47 10.26
CA ARG A 58 -1.13 5.75 9.58
C ARG A 58 0.18 5.66 8.76
N TRP A 59 1.18 4.93 9.25
CA TRP A 59 2.45 4.73 8.55
C TRP A 59 2.30 4.08 7.16
N SER A 60 1.26 3.27 6.92
CA SER A 60 1.05 2.70 5.58
C SER A 60 0.73 3.77 4.54
N ILE A 61 0.10 4.88 4.94
CA ILE A 61 -0.16 6.02 4.05
C ILE A 61 1.17 6.68 3.63
N GLU A 62 2.09 6.86 4.58
CA GLU A 62 3.41 7.42 4.27
C GLU A 62 4.23 6.51 3.35
N MET A 63 4.11 5.18 3.52
CA MET A 63 4.72 4.22 2.61
C MET A 63 4.09 4.25 1.22
N LEU A 64 2.76 4.35 1.12
CA LEU A 64 2.05 4.53 -0.15
C LEU A 64 2.56 5.78 -0.89
N ILE A 65 2.58 6.94 -0.23
CA ILE A 65 3.04 8.19 -0.85
C ILE A 65 4.51 8.08 -1.28
N LYS A 66 5.34 7.40 -0.48
CA LYS A 66 6.73 7.15 -0.83
C LYS A 66 6.85 6.30 -2.09
N ASP A 67 6.10 5.21 -2.17
CA ASP A 67 6.10 4.31 -3.33
C ASP A 67 5.61 5.02 -4.59
N GLU A 68 4.56 5.83 -4.48
CA GLU A 68 4.03 6.63 -5.59
C GLU A 68 5.06 7.62 -6.14
N LYS A 69 5.76 8.32 -5.24
CA LYS A 69 6.85 9.23 -5.62
C LYS A 69 8.01 8.51 -6.26
N GLN A 70 8.47 7.40 -5.68
CA GLN A 70 9.69 6.70 -6.11
C GLN A 70 9.49 5.82 -7.34
N HIS A 71 8.28 5.28 -7.53
CA HIS A 71 8.05 4.22 -8.51
C HIS A 71 6.93 4.52 -9.50
N LEU A 72 6.04 5.47 -9.23
CA LEU A 72 4.88 5.75 -10.08
C LEU A 72 4.88 7.17 -10.66
N GLY A 73 5.98 7.92 -10.48
CA GLY A 73 6.16 9.23 -11.11
C GLY A 73 5.33 10.35 -10.50
N LEU A 74 4.87 10.19 -9.24
CA LEU A 74 4.18 11.27 -8.54
C LEU A 74 5.08 12.49 -8.34
N GLY A 75 6.36 12.26 -8.06
CA GLY A 75 7.36 13.32 -7.87
C GLY A 75 7.89 13.95 -9.17
N ASP A 76 7.71 13.25 -10.29
CA ASP A 76 8.28 13.66 -11.59
C ASP A 76 7.35 14.56 -12.40
N TYR A 77 6.09 14.74 -11.95
CA TYR A 77 5.08 15.51 -12.66
C TYR A 77 5.38 17.01 -12.65
N ARG A 78 5.51 17.63 -13.84
CA ARG A 78 5.88 19.05 -13.99
C ARG A 78 4.75 19.97 -14.43
N VAL A 79 3.60 19.42 -14.85
CA VAL A 79 2.50 20.25 -15.36
C VAL A 79 1.74 20.89 -14.19
N LEU A 80 1.59 22.21 -14.21
CA LEU A 80 0.99 22.98 -13.10
C LEU A 80 -0.52 23.20 -13.24
N ARG A 81 -1.11 22.86 -14.40
CA ARG A 81 -2.55 23.04 -14.62
C ARG A 81 -3.33 22.17 -13.64
N TYR A 82 -4.19 22.77 -12.82
CA TYR A 82 -4.94 22.08 -11.76
C TYR A 82 -5.63 20.79 -12.23
N ARG A 83 -6.38 20.84 -13.34
CA ARG A 83 -7.06 19.66 -13.89
C ARG A 83 -6.08 18.55 -14.27
N ALA A 84 -4.89 18.91 -14.74
CA ALA A 84 -3.86 17.96 -15.13
C ALA A 84 -3.23 17.30 -13.88
N VAL A 85 -2.95 18.09 -12.84
CA VAL A 85 -2.50 17.60 -11.52
C VAL A 85 -3.50 16.60 -10.92
N VAL A 86 -4.80 16.96 -10.89
CA VAL A 86 -5.85 16.09 -10.35
C VAL A 86 -5.95 14.78 -11.15
N ARG A 87 -5.83 14.83 -12.47
CA ARG A 87 -5.83 13.63 -13.32
C ARG A 87 -4.60 12.77 -13.06
N HIS A 88 -3.42 13.38 -12.91
CA HIS A 88 -2.18 12.65 -12.62
C HIS A 88 -2.25 11.93 -11.28
N LEU A 89 -2.72 12.61 -10.24
CA LEU A 89 -2.95 12.00 -8.91
C LEU A 89 -3.83 10.75 -9.02
N ARG A 90 -4.98 10.86 -9.69
CA ARG A 90 -5.89 9.72 -9.90
C ARG A 90 -5.23 8.56 -10.64
N LEU A 91 -4.46 8.85 -11.69
CA LEU A 91 -3.78 7.81 -12.47
C LEU A 91 -2.71 7.09 -11.64
N VAL A 92 -1.95 7.84 -10.83
CA VAL A 92 -0.96 7.27 -9.91
C VAL A 92 -1.64 6.39 -8.86
N ASP A 93 -2.72 6.87 -8.23
CA ASP A 93 -3.49 6.12 -7.24
C ASP A 93 -4.07 4.82 -7.86
N CYS A 94 -4.63 4.91 -9.08
CA CYS A 94 -5.13 3.76 -9.81
C CYS A 94 -4.01 2.76 -10.14
N ALA A 95 -2.84 3.23 -10.57
CA ALA A 95 -1.69 2.38 -10.83
C ALA A 95 -1.24 1.65 -9.55
N TYR A 96 -1.17 2.35 -8.41
CA TYR A 96 -0.84 1.75 -7.12
C TYR A 96 -1.87 0.68 -6.70
N ALA A 97 -3.16 0.98 -6.87
CA ALA A 97 -4.24 0.03 -6.59
C ALA A 97 -4.15 -1.23 -7.45
N CYS A 98 -3.87 -1.09 -8.75
CA CYS A 98 -3.66 -2.23 -9.67
C CYS A 98 -2.47 -3.09 -9.23
N LEU A 99 -1.34 -2.49 -8.89
CA LEU A 99 -0.16 -3.22 -8.43
C LEU A 99 -0.42 -3.95 -7.10
N THR A 100 -1.11 -3.28 -6.18
CA THR A 100 -1.55 -3.88 -4.91
C THR A 100 -2.47 -5.08 -5.16
N HIS A 101 -3.40 -4.97 -6.11
CA HIS A 101 -4.27 -6.07 -6.51
C HIS A 101 -3.48 -7.27 -7.05
N VAL A 102 -2.47 -7.04 -7.91
CA VAL A 102 -1.57 -8.11 -8.41
C VAL A 102 -0.87 -8.81 -7.24
N GLY A 103 -0.33 -8.05 -6.28
CA GLY A 103 0.33 -8.60 -5.10
C GLY A 103 -0.63 -9.42 -4.21
N ILE A 104 -1.86 -8.95 -4.02
CA ILE A 104 -2.87 -9.67 -3.24
C ILE A 104 -3.30 -10.95 -3.95
N LYS A 105 -3.55 -10.91 -5.27
CA LYS A 105 -3.95 -12.08 -6.06
C LYS A 105 -2.86 -13.16 -6.02
N ALA A 106 -1.60 -12.75 -6.14
CA ALA A 106 -0.45 -13.65 -6.00
C ALA A 106 -0.39 -14.34 -4.63
N TYR A 107 -0.59 -13.57 -3.57
CA TYR A 107 -0.60 -14.10 -2.20
C TYR A 107 -1.77 -15.06 -1.97
N ARG A 108 -2.98 -14.70 -2.45
CA ARG A 108 -4.17 -15.56 -2.36
C ARG A 108 -3.98 -16.87 -3.13
N ALA A 109 -3.30 -16.85 -4.27
CA ALA A 109 -2.96 -18.06 -5.03
C ALA A 109 -1.93 -18.94 -4.30
N GLN A 110 -1.05 -18.35 -3.48
CA GLN A 110 -0.01 -19.06 -2.73
C GLN A 110 -0.47 -19.73 -1.43
N GLY A 111 -1.72 -19.59 -1.00
CA GLY A 111 -2.23 -20.47 0.03
C GLY A 111 -3.52 -20.07 0.73
N GLN A 112 -4.38 -21.07 0.84
CA GLN A 112 -5.38 -21.29 1.90
C GLN A 112 -4.77 -21.33 3.33
N ASN A 113 -3.50 -20.98 3.50
CA ASN A 113 -2.80 -20.94 4.77
C ASN A 113 -3.13 -19.65 5.51
N LYS A 114 -4.10 -19.72 6.44
CA LYS A 114 -4.58 -18.64 7.33
C LYS A 114 -3.51 -18.22 8.36
N SER A 115 -2.32 -17.86 7.92
CA SER A 115 -1.32 -17.24 8.80
C SER A 115 -1.79 -15.83 9.14
N LYS A 116 -2.13 -15.59 10.41
CA LYS A 116 -2.52 -14.27 10.99
C LYS A 116 -1.42 -13.19 10.89
N LYS A 117 -0.38 -13.37 10.07
CA LYS A 117 0.68 -12.39 9.85
C LYS A 117 0.20 -11.36 8.84
N VAL A 118 0.43 -10.08 9.14
CA VAL A 118 0.20 -8.94 8.25
C VAL A 118 0.73 -9.29 6.85
N LEU A 119 -0.13 -9.18 5.83
CA LEU A 119 0.24 -9.33 4.41
C LEU A 119 1.48 -8.48 4.12
N ARG A 120 2.61 -9.14 3.88
CA ARG A 120 3.81 -8.49 3.35
C ARG A 120 3.77 -8.65 1.85
N LEU A 121 3.24 -7.64 1.18
CA LEU A 121 3.27 -7.57 -0.28
C LEU A 121 4.72 -7.41 -0.75
N GLU A 122 4.99 -7.87 -1.98
CA GLU A 122 6.26 -7.59 -2.64
C GLU A 122 6.46 -6.07 -2.81
N PRO A 123 7.71 -5.59 -2.86
CA PRO A 123 7.97 -4.19 -3.19
C PRO A 123 7.31 -3.78 -4.52
N ILE A 124 6.86 -2.54 -4.60
CA ILE A 124 6.16 -1.99 -5.77
C ILE A 124 6.99 -2.14 -7.06
N SER A 125 8.30 -2.02 -6.99
CA SER A 125 9.20 -2.28 -8.12
C SER A 125 9.01 -3.68 -8.72
N LYS A 126 9.03 -4.73 -7.88
CA LYS A 126 8.80 -6.12 -8.33
C LYS A 126 7.39 -6.32 -8.87
N LEU A 127 6.40 -5.69 -8.24
CA LEU A 127 5.02 -5.77 -8.71
C LEU A 127 4.86 -5.12 -10.09
N LYS A 128 5.58 -4.03 -10.38
CA LYS A 128 5.61 -3.44 -11.73
C LYS A 128 6.14 -4.42 -12.75
N ASP A 129 7.28 -5.05 -12.49
CA ASP A 129 7.89 -6.01 -13.43
C ASP A 129 7.00 -7.22 -13.64
N ARG A 130 6.31 -7.66 -12.59
CA ARG A 130 5.31 -8.72 -12.69
C ARG A 130 4.10 -8.30 -13.52
N MET A 131 3.56 -7.11 -13.28
CA MET A 131 2.43 -6.60 -14.06
C MET A 131 2.78 -6.45 -15.54
N ARG A 132 4.00 -5.97 -15.86
CA ARG A 132 4.50 -5.93 -17.25
C ARG A 132 4.52 -7.31 -17.89
N ARG A 133 4.99 -8.34 -17.17
CA ARG A 133 4.99 -9.72 -17.67
C ARG A 133 3.59 -10.25 -17.92
N ILE A 134 2.64 -9.99 -17.02
CA ILE A 134 1.23 -10.39 -17.19
C ILE A 134 0.66 -9.74 -18.45
N VAL A 135 0.79 -8.41 -18.57
CA VAL A 135 0.29 -7.67 -19.74
C VAL A 135 0.99 -8.12 -21.03
N TRP A 136 2.29 -8.37 -21.00
CA TRP A 136 3.03 -8.90 -22.15
C TRP A 136 2.50 -10.26 -22.59
N GLN A 137 2.33 -11.20 -21.65
CA GLN A 137 1.79 -12.53 -21.93
C GLN A 137 0.37 -12.45 -22.50
N GLU A 138 -0.51 -11.65 -21.89
CA GLU A 138 -1.89 -11.45 -22.36
C GLU A 138 -1.93 -10.87 -23.78
N ASN A 139 -1.15 -9.81 -24.03
CA ASN A 139 -1.09 -9.17 -25.34
C ASN A 139 -0.55 -10.11 -26.43
N VAL A 140 0.51 -10.88 -26.12
CA VAL A 140 1.06 -11.83 -27.09
C VAL A 140 0.05 -12.94 -27.41
N GLN A 141 -0.62 -13.49 -26.39
CA GLN A 141 -1.67 -14.48 -26.60
C GLN A 141 -2.83 -13.94 -27.43
N ASP A 142 -3.21 -12.69 -27.22
CA ASP A 142 -4.27 -12.04 -28.00
C ASP A 142 -3.87 -11.83 -29.47
N VAL A 143 -2.61 -11.44 -29.72
CA VAL A 143 -2.07 -11.36 -31.08
C VAL A 143 -2.01 -12.73 -31.75
N ILE A 144 -1.56 -13.78 -31.05
CA ILE A 144 -1.54 -15.15 -31.60
C ILE A 144 -2.95 -15.61 -31.97
N LYS A 145 -3.96 -15.27 -31.16
CA LYS A 145 -5.36 -15.63 -31.39
C LYS A 145 -5.95 -14.99 -32.65
N HIS A 146 -5.59 -13.75 -32.96
CA HIS A 146 -6.20 -12.98 -34.05
C HIS A 146 -5.31 -12.84 -35.30
N SER A 147 -4.01 -13.09 -35.17
CA SER A 147 -3.07 -13.05 -36.30
C SER A 147 -3.17 -14.31 -37.15
N HIS A 148 -3.06 -14.12 -38.46
CA HIS A 148 -3.04 -15.20 -39.44
C HIS A 148 -1.62 -15.45 -39.98
N GLU A 149 -0.64 -14.63 -39.56
CA GLU A 149 0.75 -14.70 -40.02
C GLU A 149 1.58 -15.68 -39.18
N LYS A 150 1.71 -16.91 -39.69
CA LYS A 150 2.54 -17.98 -39.10
C LYS A 150 3.98 -17.57 -38.71
N PRO A 151 4.74 -16.76 -39.49
CA PRO A 151 6.09 -16.37 -39.08
C PRO A 151 6.11 -15.42 -37.87
N VAL A 152 5.12 -14.53 -37.76
CA VAL A 152 4.98 -13.61 -36.61
C VAL A 152 4.63 -14.38 -35.35
N ILE A 153 3.67 -15.32 -35.44
CA ILE A 153 3.28 -16.19 -34.33
C ILE A 153 4.48 -16.99 -33.79
N ARG A 154 5.22 -17.68 -34.68
CA ARG A 154 6.40 -18.45 -34.28
C ARG A 154 7.48 -17.61 -33.59
N ARG A 155 7.65 -16.34 -34.01
CA ARG A 155 8.63 -15.43 -33.39
C ARG A 155 8.16 -14.98 -32.00
N LEU A 156 6.88 -14.69 -31.84
CA LEU A 156 6.28 -14.31 -30.56
C LEU A 156 6.28 -15.47 -29.55
N GLU A 157 6.00 -16.70 -29.98
CA GLU A 157 6.09 -17.90 -29.14
C GLU A 157 7.51 -18.13 -28.61
N LYS A 158 8.53 -17.93 -29.45
CA LYS A 158 9.94 -17.99 -29.02
C LYS A 158 10.28 -16.94 -27.96
N LEU A 159 9.72 -15.73 -28.09
CA LEU A 159 9.92 -14.65 -27.12
C LEU A 159 9.16 -14.86 -25.80
N LEU A 160 8.13 -15.71 -25.78
CA LEU A 160 7.45 -16.12 -24.55
C LEU A 160 8.18 -17.25 -23.81
N ALA A 161 8.94 -18.07 -24.53
CA ALA A 161 9.69 -19.21 -23.98
C ALA A 161 11.09 -18.86 -23.45
N ALA A 162 11.59 -17.66 -23.76
CA ALA A 162 12.87 -17.11 -23.29
C ALA A 162 12.69 -16.28 -22.01
#